data_AF-A0A954AVM2-F1
#
_entry.id   AF-A0A954AVM2-F1
#
_cell.length_a   1.000
_cell.length_b   1.000
_cell.length_c   1.000
_cell.angle_alpha   90.00
_cell.angle_beta   90.00
_cell.angle_gamma   90.00
#
_symmetry.space_group_name_H-M   'P 1'
#
loop_
_entity.id
_entity.type
_entity.pdbx_description
1 polymer ?
#
loop_
_entity_poly.entity_id
_entity_poly.type
_entity_poly.pdbx_seq_one_letter_code
_entity_poly.pdbx_strand_id
1 'polypeptide(L)'
;MNAKNEDTSSYSPLSRLFGLVDRPGAANRIFWGLAVFCGLLFLADFTYEKHGHFAVENIPGFFGFYGFVMFTALILAAKLLRVLIRRPEDYYGNKAIDSESYPERGLDRATHDD
;
A
#
# COMPACT_ATOMS: atom_id res chain seq x y z
N MET A 1 -21.64 -1.72 13.73
CA MET A 1 -20.93 -2.97 14.07
C MET A 1 -19.89 -2.63 15.13
N ASN A 2 -19.98 -3.31 16.26
CA ASN A 2 -19.44 -2.92 17.56
C ASN A 2 -17.96 -3.35 17.67
N ALA A 3 -17.06 -2.40 17.96
CA ALA A 3 -15.64 -2.68 18.19
C ALA A 3 -15.53 -3.41 19.53
N LYS A 4 -15.37 -4.73 19.48
CA LYS A 4 -15.10 -5.57 20.65
C LYS A 4 -13.79 -5.09 21.28
N ASN A 5 -13.73 -4.97 22.61
CA ASN A 5 -12.50 -4.71 23.36
C ASN A 5 -11.53 -5.88 23.13
N GLU A 6 -10.49 -5.66 22.33
CA GLU A 6 -9.41 -6.61 22.08
C GLU A 6 -8.23 -6.22 22.99
N ASP A 7 -7.95 -7.02 24.02
CA ASP A 7 -6.88 -6.74 24.99
C ASP A 7 -5.51 -6.74 24.31
N THR A 8 -5.01 -5.53 24.05
CA THR A 8 -3.86 -5.26 23.18
C THR A 8 -2.51 -5.20 23.91
N SER A 9 -2.40 -5.84 25.08
CA SER A 9 -1.22 -5.75 25.97
C SER A 9 -0.08 -6.68 25.58
N SER A 10 -0.36 -7.77 24.86
CA SER A 10 0.61 -8.80 24.45
C SER A 10 1.01 -8.73 22.96
N TYR A 11 1.07 -7.52 22.41
CA TYR A 11 1.46 -7.29 21.02
C TYR A 11 2.84 -6.68 20.95
N SER A 12 3.68 -7.20 20.05
CA SER A 12 4.95 -6.56 19.67
C SER A 12 4.67 -5.13 19.14
N PRO A 13 5.58 -4.17 19.29
CA PRO A 13 5.34 -2.78 18.91
C PRO A 13 4.91 -2.62 17.42
N LEU A 14 5.35 -3.53 16.56
CA LEU A 14 5.01 -3.55 15.13
C LEU A 14 3.54 -3.93 14.86
N SER A 15 2.99 -4.90 15.60
CA SER A 15 1.60 -5.34 15.40
C SER A 15 0.59 -4.31 15.90
N ARG A 16 0.94 -3.53 16.92
CA ARG A 16 0.13 -2.37 17.38
C ARG A 16 0.09 -1.25 16.33
N LEU A 17 1.19 -1.05 15.60
CA LEU A 17 1.28 -0.05 14.53
C LEU A 17 0.41 -0.47 13.32
N PHE A 18 0.40 -1.77 12.99
CA PHE A 18 -0.48 -2.33 11.97
C PHE A 18 -1.96 -2.17 12.31
N GLY A 19 -2.33 -2.38 13.59
CA GLY A 19 -3.71 -2.21 14.06
C GLY A 19 -4.26 -0.77 13.91
N LEU A 20 -3.40 0.25 13.77
CA LEU A 20 -3.85 1.61 13.44
C LEU A 20 -4.29 1.74 11.97
N VAL A 21 -3.61 1.03 11.08
CA VAL A 21 -3.84 1.02 9.62
C VAL A 21 -5.01 0.09 9.26
N ASP A 22 -5.24 -0.96 10.03
CA ASP A 22 -6.25 -1.98 9.75
C ASP A 22 -7.69 -1.58 10.15
N ARG A 23 -7.88 -0.39 10.74
CA ARG A 23 -9.21 0.10 11.13
C ARG A 23 -10.07 0.38 9.91
N PRO A 24 -11.36 0.01 9.91
CA PRO A 24 -12.28 0.36 8.83
C PRO A 24 -12.35 1.90 8.72
N GLY A 25 -11.93 2.43 7.57
CA GLY A 25 -11.84 3.87 7.30
C GLY A 25 -10.48 4.52 7.53
N ALA A 26 -9.45 3.80 8.00
CA ALA A 26 -8.08 4.31 8.07
C ALA A 26 -7.52 4.62 6.66
N ALA A 27 -7.82 3.78 5.67
CA ALA A 27 -7.43 4.01 4.28
C ALA A 27 -7.92 5.37 3.74
N ASN A 28 -9.18 5.74 4.04
CA ASN A 28 -9.72 7.03 3.62
C ASN A 28 -9.03 8.21 4.31
N ARG A 29 -8.66 8.06 5.60
CA ARG A 29 -7.89 9.08 6.33
C ARG A 29 -6.48 9.26 5.79
N ILE A 30 -5.79 8.16 5.47
CA ILE A 30 -4.45 8.20 4.87
C ILE A 30 -4.52 8.87 3.50
N PHE A 31 -5.53 8.53 2.69
CA PHE A 31 -5.74 9.18 1.39
C PHE A 31 -5.99 10.68 1.52
N TRP A 32 -6.87 11.09 2.45
CA TRP A 32 -7.12 12.51 2.71
C TRP A 32 -5.88 13.24 3.25
N GLY A 33 -5.10 12.61 4.13
CA GLY A 33 -3.84 13.17 4.63
C GLY A 33 -2.82 13.38 3.51
N LEU A 34 -2.66 12.39 2.63
CA LEU A 34 -1.81 12.51 1.45
C LEU A 34 -2.30 13.60 0.50
N ALA A 35 -3.62 13.69 0.25
CA ALA A 35 -4.21 14.71 -0.61
C ALA A 35 -3.96 16.13 -0.08
N VAL A 36 -4.14 16.34 1.23
CA VAL A 36 -3.83 17.62 1.90
C VAL A 36 -2.34 17.95 1.81
N PHE A 37 -1.46 16.96 2.01
CA PHE A 37 -0.02 17.16 1.92
C PHE A 37 0.43 17.52 0.50
N CYS A 38 -0.10 16.84 -0.53
CA CYS A 38 0.10 17.20 -1.93
C CYS A 38 -0.39 18.63 -2.23
N GLY A 39 -1.57 19.00 -1.73
CA GLY A 39 -2.10 20.35 -1.87
C GLY A 39 -1.18 21.40 -1.25
N LEU A 40 -0.72 21.17 -0.01
CA LEU A 40 0.23 22.06 0.67
C LEU A 40 1.54 22.23 -0.09
N LEU A 41 2.12 21.14 -0.60
CA LEU A 41 3.32 21.20 -1.42
C LEU A 41 3.09 22.01 -2.70
N PHE A 42 1.94 21.85 -3.34
CA PHE A 42 1.57 22.61 -4.54
C PHE A 42 1.42 24.11 -4.24
N LEU A 43 0.77 24.46 -3.13
CA LEU A 43 0.66 25.84 -2.65
C LEU A 43 2.01 26.45 -2.28
N ALA A 44 2.89 25.66 -1.64
CA ALA A 44 4.26 26.09 -1.32
C ALA A 44 5.07 26.38 -2.58
N ASP A 45 4.89 25.60 -3.66
CA ASP A 45 5.55 25.81 -4.95
C ASP A 45 5.15 27.12 -5.63
N PHE A 46 4.03 27.73 -5.22
CA PHE A 46 3.58 29.05 -5.70
C PHE A 46 4.28 30.22 -4.98
N THR A 47 4.85 29.97 -3.80
CA THR A 47 5.54 31.00 -2.99
C THR A 47 7.00 31.19 -3.37
N TYR A 48 7.57 30.28 -4.17
CA TYR A 48 8.99 30.26 -4.52
C TYR A 48 9.21 30.58 -6.00
N GLU A 49 9.90 31.69 -6.29
CA GLU A 49 10.29 32.03 -7.66
C GLU A 49 11.45 31.14 -8.14
N LYS A 50 11.12 30.05 -8.84
CA LYS A 50 12.11 29.19 -9.48
C LYS A 50 12.73 29.90 -10.67
N HIS A 51 14.03 30.15 -10.60
CA HIS A 51 14.83 30.65 -11.73
C HIS A 51 15.23 29.46 -12.61
N GLY A 52 14.29 28.97 -13.42
CA GLY A 52 14.52 27.85 -14.32
C GLY A 52 15.26 28.26 -15.60
N HIS A 53 16.13 27.39 -16.11
CA HIS A 53 16.87 27.62 -17.36
C HIS A 53 15.95 27.60 -18.60
N PHE A 54 14.78 26.97 -18.48
CA PHE A 54 13.79 26.87 -19.55
C PHE A 54 12.52 27.66 -19.21
N ALA A 55 11.86 28.24 -20.23
CA ALA A 55 10.63 29.03 -20.05
C ALA A 55 9.49 28.26 -19.34
N VAL A 56 9.46 26.93 -19.50
CA VAL A 56 8.45 26.04 -18.89
C VAL A 56 8.65 25.86 -17.38
N GLU A 57 9.90 25.97 -16.91
CA GLU A 57 10.27 25.82 -15.50
C GLU A 57 9.93 27.06 -14.66
N ASN A 58 9.72 28.20 -15.32
CA ASN A 58 9.30 29.45 -14.69
C ASN A 58 7.77 29.51 -14.47
N ILE A 59 7.02 28.50 -14.93
CA ILE A 59 5.59 28.41 -14.70
C ILE A 59 5.37 27.95 -13.24
N PRO A 60 4.72 28.76 -12.40
CA PRO A 60 4.48 28.41 -11.01
C PRO A 60 3.61 27.15 -10.92
N GLY A 61 4.05 26.17 -10.12
CA GLY A 61 3.34 24.90 -9.94
C GLY A 61 3.55 23.84 -11.02
N PHE A 62 4.39 24.09 -12.04
CA PHE A 62 4.68 23.11 -13.11
C PHE A 62 5.20 21.79 -12.55
N PHE A 63 6.17 21.84 -11.63
CA PHE A 63 6.79 20.64 -11.07
C PHE A 63 5.83 19.84 -10.18
N GLY A 64 5.03 20.53 -9.34
CA GLY A 64 4.01 19.88 -8.52
C GLY A 64 2.97 19.14 -9.37
N PHE A 65 2.48 19.79 -10.42
CA PHE A 65 1.53 19.17 -11.35
C PHE A 65 2.16 18.02 -12.14
N TYR A 66 3.34 18.24 -12.71
CA TYR A 66 4.06 17.23 -13.50
C TYR A 66 4.38 15.98 -12.68
N GLY A 67 4.88 16.16 -11.44
CA GLY A 67 5.16 15.05 -10.52
C GLY A 67 3.90 14.25 -10.18
N PHE A 68 2.78 14.92 -9.91
CA PHE A 68 1.50 14.26 -9.65
C PHE A 68 1.01 13.45 -10.87
N VAL A 69 1.08 14.04 -12.07
CA VAL A 69 0.67 13.37 -13.31
C VAL A 69 1.55 12.16 -13.61
N MET A 70 2.87 12.30 -13.52
CA MET A 70 3.81 11.19 -13.77
C MET A 70 3.65 10.06 -12.76
N PHE A 71 3.49 10.39 -11.48
CA PHE A 71 3.26 9.37 -10.45
C PHE A 71 1.93 8.63 -10.66
N THR A 72 0.87 9.35 -11.00
CA THR A 72 -0.43 8.76 -11.33
C THR A 72 -0.32 7.85 -12.56
N ALA A 73 0.39 8.29 -13.60
CA ALA A 73 0.64 7.48 -14.79
C ALA A 73 1.40 6.18 -14.47
N LEU A 74 2.40 6.23 -13.59
CA LEU A 74 3.13 5.03 -13.13
C LEU A 74 2.21 4.03 -12.42
N ILE A 75 1.30 4.49 -11.56
CA ILE A 75 0.32 3.62 -10.88
C ILE A 75 -0.63 2.96 -11.90
N LEU A 76 -1.10 3.74 -12.88
CA LEU A 76 -1.97 3.20 -13.94
C LEU A 76 -1.24 2.18 -14.81
N ALA A 77 0.02 2.43 -15.16
CA ALA A 77 0.86 1.49 -15.88
C ALA A 77 1.07 0.20 -15.09
N ALA A 78 1.33 0.27 -13.78
CA ALA A 78 1.45 -0.89 -12.91
C ALA A 78 0.13 -1.69 -12.83
N LYS A 79 -1.03 -1.00 -12.79
CA LYS A 79 -2.34 -1.67 -12.85
C LYS A 79 -2.58 -2.38 -14.17
N LEU A 80 -2.19 -1.77 -15.30
CA LEU A 80 -2.29 -2.39 -16.61
C LEU A 80 -1.39 -3.62 -16.70
N LEU A 81 -0.14 -3.51 -16.23
CA LEU A 81 0.79 -4.63 -16.17
C LEU A 81 0.27 -5.76 -15.28
N ARG A 82 -0.39 -5.43 -14.16
CA ARG A 82 -1.04 -6.42 -13.30
C ARG A 82 -2.10 -7.21 -14.06
N VAL A 83 -2.91 -6.57 -14.90
CA VAL A 83 -3.91 -7.30 -15.71
C VAL A 83 -3.22 -8.23 -16.71
N LEU A 84 -2.11 -7.81 -17.29
CA LEU A 84 -1.34 -8.63 -18.25
C LEU A 84 -0.66 -9.84 -17.58
N ILE A 85 -0.10 -9.66 -16.38
CA ILE A 85 0.66 -10.70 -15.68
C ILE A 85 -0.25 -11.62 -14.85
N ARG A 86 -1.41 -11.13 -14.37
CA ARG A 86 -2.26 -11.87 -13.43
C ARG A 86 -2.59 -13.26 -14.00
N ARG A 87 -2.20 -14.29 -13.25
CA ARG A 87 -2.55 -15.68 -13.52
C ARG A 87 -3.88 -16.04 -12.85
N PRO A 88 -4.62 -17.01 -13.39
CA PRO A 88 -5.78 -17.57 -12.72
C PRO A 88 -5.36 -18.26 -11.43
N GLU A 89 -6.29 -18.35 -10.49
CA GLU A 89 -6.06 -18.89 -9.14
C GLU A 89 -5.74 -20.39 -9.23
N ASP A 90 -6.38 -21.07 -10.18
CA ASP A 90 -6.17 -22.49 -10.48
C ASP A 90 -4.99 -22.77 -11.42
N TYR A 91 -4.08 -21.80 -11.65
CA TYR A 91 -2.98 -21.97 -12.62
C TYR A 91 -2.10 -23.20 -12.33
N TYR A 92 -1.92 -23.54 -11.05
CA TYR A 92 -1.20 -24.75 -10.64
C TYR A 92 -2.12 -25.94 -10.41
N GLY A 93 -3.41 -25.74 -10.11
CA GLY A 93 -4.42 -26.79 -9.90
C GLY A 93 -3.87 -27.94 -9.04
N ASN A 94 -3.90 -29.16 -9.58
CA ASN A 94 -3.40 -30.39 -8.93
C ASN A 94 -1.87 -30.48 -8.79
N LYS A 95 -1.12 -29.47 -9.26
CA LYS A 95 0.34 -29.34 -9.08
C LYS A 95 0.68 -28.31 -8.00
N ALA A 96 -0.31 -27.74 -7.31
CA ALA A 96 -0.08 -26.84 -6.20
C ALA A 96 0.53 -27.61 -5.01
N ILE A 97 1.47 -26.99 -4.31
CA ILE A 97 2.10 -27.61 -3.12
C ILE A 97 1.04 -27.93 -2.05
N ASP A 98 0.00 -27.09 -1.95
CA ASP A 98 -1.12 -27.30 -1.01
C ASP A 98 -1.96 -28.54 -1.34
N SER A 99 -1.85 -29.07 -2.56
CA SER A 99 -2.52 -30.32 -3.00
C SER A 99 -1.67 -31.58 -2.79
N GLU A 100 -0.39 -31.41 -2.43
CA GLU A 100 0.51 -32.53 -2.14
C GLU A 100 0.35 -32.97 -0.68
N SER A 101 0.29 -34.29 -0.43
CA SER A 101 0.22 -34.79 0.95
C SER A 101 1.54 -34.49 1.66
N TYR A 102 1.48 -33.76 2.77
CA TYR A 102 2.69 -33.43 3.51
C TYR A 102 3.39 -34.72 3.99
N PRO A 103 4.72 -34.86 3.83
CA PRO A 103 5.43 -36.04 4.27
C PRO A 103 5.40 -36.15 5.80
N GLU A 104 4.85 -37.25 6.31
CA GLU A 104 4.73 -37.54 7.75
C GLU A 104 6.09 -37.77 8.45
N ARG A 105 7.18 -37.94 7.69
CA ARG A 105 8.51 -38.16 8.23
C ARG A 105 9.11 -36.85 8.75
N GLY A 106 9.17 -36.70 10.08
CA GLY A 106 9.79 -35.55 10.76
C GLY A 106 8.83 -34.47 11.22
N LEU A 107 7.52 -34.69 11.16
CA LEU A 107 6.55 -33.86 11.86
C LEU A 107 6.56 -34.22 13.36
N ASP A 108 7.28 -33.45 14.17
CA ASP A 108 7.05 -33.43 15.63
C ASP A 108 5.68 -32.78 15.88
N ARG A 109 4.61 -33.58 15.79
CA ARG A 109 3.27 -33.16 16.20
C ARG A 109 3.26 -33.02 17.72
N ALA A 110 3.35 -31.79 18.21
CA ALA A 110 3.10 -31.51 19.61
C ALA A 110 1.63 -31.79 19.92
N THR A 111 1.35 -32.90 20.59
CA THR A 111 0.02 -33.19 21.14
C THR A 111 -0.22 -32.20 22.28
N HIS A 112 -1.05 -31.19 22.04
CA HIS A 112 -1.67 -30.44 23.13
C HIS A 112 -2.84 -31.28 23.63
N ASP A 113 -2.65 -31.95 24.75
CA ASP A 113 -3.74 -32.51 25.55
C ASP A 113 -4.30 -31.34 26.38
N ASP A 114 -5.59 -31.06 26.19
CA ASP A 114 -6.33 -29.99 26.90
C ASP A 114 -6.57 -30.33 28.38
#